data_AF-A0A1V5RRU3-F1
#
_entry.id   AF-A0A1V5RRU3-F1
#
_cell.length_a   1.000
_cell.length_b   1.000
_cell.length_c   1.000
_cell.angle_alpha   90.00
_cell.angle_beta   90.00
_cell.angle_gamma   90.00
#
_symmetry.space_group_name_H-M   'P 1'
#
loop_
_entity.id
_entity.type
_entity.pdbx_description
1 polymer ?
#
loop_
_entity_poly.entity_id
_entity_poly.type
_entity_poly.pdbx_seq_one_letter_code
_entity_poly.pdbx_strand_id
1 'polypeptide(L)'
;MFEDAGGQFLHKQNPELHKSEPVQHEQERLKRSGVEISQKPAKEITDWLTLLERTHLSHRNDPEVIARIKEYYHREYIIKPEDIPDSYFEAQRRLAREQGYGEIEITQEMRQQAAEIIRADQQATLDLWLDYFLSPLSDSFPMWAKYWAFKGMTKLSVYDKEKHMFAKRDKSTVAPFPDLNREALAYVLDAVIKKANQEHLPLEEDNPEFKKLLKEANFGKLYAWALEKVGPTKGQELLETKGEWRKYPQGSDPTPLVESLQGWSTGWCTAGESTAQHQLQQGDFYVYYSYDQNGQPTVPRIAIRMDGCNRIGEIRGIAHEQNLDHIIAQTDILSKKLEEFGEEGKKYQKKSQDMKYLTEIEKKHQQGLELTKEDLRFLYEIDSPIEGFGWQADPRIEEIRQQRHIKSDLAFVLGCKEEEISLTKEEALAGGIIYHYGDLDLSDLTSAQGLTLPESIGGSLSLDSLTSAQDITFPKSIEGNLYLSSLTSAQDLTLPESIGGYLDLSSLTSAQGLTLPESIGGYLSLDSLTSVHDLTLPKSIGGNLYLSSLTSAQGLTLPESIGGSLYLRNLTSAQGLTLPESIGGFIYIKNLDRLSVEFLQKKYPQLATKIYYY
;
A
#
# COMPACT_ATOMS: atom_id res chain seq x y z
N MET A 1 22.31 50.45 9.06
CA MET A 1 21.07 49.92 8.48
C MET A 1 20.43 51.03 7.67
N PHE A 2 20.11 50.78 6.40
CA PHE A 2 19.22 51.66 5.66
C PHE A 2 17.85 51.62 6.34
N GLU A 3 17.37 52.75 6.87
CA GLU A 3 15.99 52.85 7.37
C GLU A 3 15.04 52.35 6.27
N ASP A 4 14.20 51.38 6.61
CA ASP A 4 13.20 50.74 5.74
C ASP A 4 13.68 49.75 4.66
N ALA A 5 14.90 49.19 4.71
CA ALA A 5 15.35 48.20 3.70
C ALA A 5 14.35 47.03 3.50
N GLY A 6 13.78 46.50 4.58
CA GLY A 6 12.76 45.45 4.54
C GLY A 6 11.42 45.91 3.95
N GLY A 7 10.94 47.10 4.32
CA GLY A 7 9.72 47.69 3.78
C GLY A 7 9.84 47.98 2.28
N GLN A 8 11.00 48.47 1.84
CA GLN A 8 11.31 48.68 0.42
C GLN A 8 11.37 47.37 -0.36
N PHE A 9 12.02 46.35 0.21
CA PHE A 9 12.07 45.01 -0.38
C PHE A 9 10.66 44.44 -0.58
N LEU A 10 9.83 44.46 0.46
CA LEU A 10 8.46 43.93 0.39
C LEU A 10 7.56 44.72 -0.56
N HIS A 11 7.66 46.06 -0.58
CA HIS A 11 6.93 46.88 -1.55
C HIS A 11 7.33 46.56 -2.99
N LYS A 12 8.61 46.29 -3.24
CA LYS A 12 9.09 45.86 -4.56
C LYS A 12 8.53 44.48 -4.96
N GLN A 13 8.40 43.57 -4.00
CA GLN A 13 7.82 42.23 -4.23
C GLN A 13 6.30 42.26 -4.40
N ASN A 14 5.62 43.16 -3.68
CA ASN A 14 4.18 43.37 -3.76
C ASN A 14 3.85 44.86 -3.62
N PRO A 15 3.74 45.59 -4.74
CA PRO A 15 3.45 47.03 -4.74
C PRO A 15 2.14 47.37 -4.02
N GLU A 16 1.17 46.46 -3.99
CA GLU A 16 -0.14 46.70 -3.37
C GLU A 16 -0.17 46.37 -1.87
N LEU A 17 0.92 45.85 -1.27
CA LEU A 17 0.93 45.46 0.15
C LEU A 17 0.58 46.62 1.10
N HIS A 18 1.04 47.83 0.81
CA HIS A 18 0.75 49.02 1.61
C HIS A 18 -0.76 49.41 1.62
N LYS A 19 -1.51 48.94 0.62
CA LYS A 19 -2.97 49.15 0.52
C LYS A 19 -3.77 48.00 1.14
N SER A 20 -3.11 46.98 1.67
CA SER A 20 -3.80 45.89 2.34
C SER A 20 -4.48 46.40 3.62
N GLU A 21 -5.63 45.82 3.94
CA GLU A 21 -6.41 46.19 5.12
C GLU A 21 -5.58 46.20 6.43
N PRO A 22 -4.69 45.23 6.72
CA PRO A 22 -3.88 45.26 7.93
C PRO A 22 -2.91 46.46 8.00
N VAL A 23 -2.34 46.86 6.86
CA VAL A 23 -1.42 48.01 6.81
C VAL A 23 -2.18 49.32 6.96
N GLN A 24 -3.31 49.47 6.25
CA GLN A 24 -4.16 50.66 6.37
C GLN A 24 -4.72 50.83 7.79
N HIS A 25 -5.12 49.72 8.43
CA HIS A 25 -5.60 49.73 9.81
C HIS A 25 -4.52 50.24 10.79
N GLU A 26 -3.27 49.81 10.61
CA GLU A 26 -2.17 50.30 11.45
C GLU A 26 -1.93 51.80 11.23
N GLN A 27 -1.98 52.28 9.99
CA GLN A 27 -1.83 53.71 9.70
C GLN A 27 -2.93 54.55 10.35
N GLU A 28 -4.17 54.07 10.33
CA GLU A 28 -5.26 54.70 11.07
C GLU A 28 -5.03 54.69 12.58
N ARG A 29 -4.56 53.57 13.15
CA ARG A 29 -4.25 53.46 14.58
C ARG A 29 -3.16 54.47 14.99
N LEU A 30 -2.09 54.58 14.21
CA LEU A 30 -1.00 55.53 14.48
C LEU A 30 -1.48 56.98 14.39
N LYS A 31 -2.28 57.31 13.37
CA LYS A 31 -2.90 58.62 13.21
C LYS A 31 -3.79 59.00 14.40
N ARG A 32 -4.61 58.06 14.88
CA ARG A 32 -5.45 58.25 16.08
C ARG A 32 -4.61 58.41 17.36
N SER A 33 -3.42 57.80 17.40
CA SER A 33 -2.50 57.87 18.54
C SER A 33 -1.63 59.13 18.56
N GLY A 34 -1.78 60.03 17.57
CA GLY A 34 -1.01 61.27 17.47
C GLY A 34 0.45 61.08 17.03
N VAL A 35 0.80 59.91 16.49
CA VAL A 35 2.14 59.65 15.93
C VAL A 35 2.23 60.25 14.53
N GLU A 36 3.35 60.92 14.21
CA GLU A 36 3.62 61.44 12.87
C GLU A 36 3.81 60.27 11.89
N ILE A 37 2.98 60.21 10.84
CA ILE A 37 2.97 59.13 9.84
C ILE A 37 3.61 59.58 8.53
N SER A 38 4.33 58.68 7.89
CA SER A 38 4.92 58.87 6.56
C SER A 38 4.00 58.33 5.48
N GLN A 39 3.81 59.06 4.38
CA GLN A 39 3.06 58.59 3.21
C GLN A 39 3.89 57.71 2.26
N LYS A 40 5.10 57.30 2.66
CA LYS A 40 5.95 56.43 1.83
C LYS A 40 5.47 54.98 1.98
N PRO A 41 5.10 54.27 0.89
CA PRO A 41 4.59 52.89 0.97
C PRO A 41 5.50 51.93 1.75
N ALA A 42 6.82 52.04 1.57
CA ALA A 42 7.79 51.23 2.29
C ALA A 42 7.73 51.45 3.81
N LYS A 43 7.52 52.69 4.26
CA LYS A 43 7.44 53.04 5.67
C LYS A 43 6.11 52.57 6.28
N GLU A 44 5.01 52.71 5.54
CA GLU A 44 3.70 52.18 5.97
C GLU A 44 3.77 50.66 6.24
N ILE A 45 4.47 49.92 5.37
CA ILE A 45 4.74 48.49 5.53
C ILE A 45 5.63 48.23 6.75
N THR A 46 6.71 49.00 6.95
CA THR A 46 7.61 48.86 8.12
C THR A 46 6.85 49.06 9.44
N ASP A 47 5.98 50.07 9.52
CA ASP A 47 5.21 50.36 10.72
C ASP A 47 4.27 49.20 11.06
N TRP A 48 3.57 48.66 10.05
CA TRP A 48 2.75 47.47 10.22
C TRP A 48 3.55 46.23 10.63
N LEU A 49 4.75 46.01 10.08
CA LEU A 49 5.61 44.90 10.49
C LEU A 49 6.11 45.05 11.92
N THR A 50 6.31 46.27 12.40
CA THR A 50 6.65 46.54 13.80
C THR A 50 5.49 46.14 14.72
N LEU A 51 4.24 46.44 14.32
CA LEU A 51 3.06 45.93 15.04
C LEU A 51 2.99 44.41 14.97
N LEU A 52 3.23 43.82 13.80
CA LEU A 52 3.19 42.37 13.60
C LEU A 52 4.21 41.67 14.52
N GLU A 53 5.44 42.18 14.54
CA GLU A 53 6.50 41.69 15.42
C GLU A 53 6.10 41.76 16.89
N ARG A 54 5.57 42.90 17.33
CA ARG A 54 5.10 43.06 18.70
C ARG A 54 3.98 42.08 19.03
N THR A 55 2.99 41.94 18.16
CA THR A 55 1.83 41.07 18.40
C THR A 55 2.20 39.59 18.41
N HIS A 56 3.16 39.19 17.59
CA HIS A 56 3.56 37.79 17.42
C HIS A 56 4.65 37.36 18.42
N LEU A 57 5.57 38.24 18.79
CA LEU A 57 6.74 37.87 19.61
C LEU A 57 6.65 38.30 21.08
N SER A 58 5.87 39.32 21.45
CA SER A 58 5.87 39.86 22.84
C SER A 58 5.34 38.88 23.89
N HIS A 59 4.48 37.95 23.48
CA HIS A 59 3.86 36.96 24.36
C HIS A 59 4.12 35.54 23.85
N ARG A 60 5.28 35.30 23.22
CA ARG A 60 5.64 33.99 22.67
C ARG A 60 5.80 32.87 23.70
N ASN A 61 5.82 33.22 24.99
CA ASN A 61 5.84 32.27 26.11
C ASN A 61 4.42 31.96 26.64
N ASP A 62 3.39 32.62 26.11
CA ASP A 62 1.99 32.41 26.48
C ASP A 62 1.31 31.47 25.46
N PRO A 63 0.99 30.22 25.86
CA PRO A 63 0.37 29.25 24.97
C PRO A 63 -0.97 29.71 24.39
N GLU A 64 -1.77 30.50 25.12
CA GLU A 64 -3.07 30.98 24.65
C GLU A 64 -2.90 32.02 23.54
N VAL A 65 -1.89 32.87 23.65
CA VAL A 65 -1.58 33.86 22.59
C VAL A 65 -1.06 33.16 21.34
N ILE A 66 -0.18 32.17 21.48
CA ILE A 66 0.31 31.36 20.35
C ILE A 66 -0.86 30.62 19.68
N ALA A 67 -1.75 29.99 20.46
CA ALA A 67 -2.91 29.30 19.94
C ALA A 67 -3.82 30.24 19.12
N ARG A 68 -4.06 31.46 19.61
CA ARG A 68 -4.86 32.47 18.89
C ARG A 68 -4.21 32.93 17.58
N ILE A 69 -2.89 33.05 17.56
CA ILE A 69 -2.13 33.38 16.33
C ILE A 69 -2.26 32.25 15.32
N LYS A 70 -2.04 31.00 15.75
CA LYS A 70 -2.21 29.81 14.92
C LYS A 70 -3.62 29.73 14.34
N GLU A 71 -4.65 29.92 15.17
CA GLU A 71 -6.05 29.89 14.73
C GLU A 71 -6.36 30.94 13.65
N TYR A 72 -5.78 32.15 13.75
CA TYR A 72 -5.91 33.17 12.71
C TYR A 72 -5.36 32.66 11.37
N TYR A 73 -4.17 32.06 11.36
CA TYR A 73 -3.56 31.54 10.14
C TYR A 73 -4.22 30.25 9.65
N HIS A 74 -4.77 29.43 10.55
CA HIS A 74 -5.53 28.24 10.17
C HIS A 74 -6.77 28.62 9.37
N ARG A 75 -7.52 29.63 9.81
CA ARG A 75 -8.71 30.12 9.09
C ARG A 75 -8.38 30.70 7.72
N GLU A 76 -7.19 31.27 7.56
CA GLU A 76 -6.77 31.92 6.31
C GLU A 76 -6.26 30.91 5.27
N TYR A 77 -5.52 29.87 5.68
CA TYR A 77 -4.77 29.02 4.75
C TYR A 77 -5.17 27.56 4.69
N ILE A 78 -5.87 27.03 5.69
CA ILE A 78 -6.28 25.62 5.70
C ILE A 78 -7.49 25.45 4.79
N ILE A 79 -7.45 24.42 3.96
CA ILE A 79 -8.54 24.08 3.04
C ILE A 79 -9.86 23.88 3.81
N LYS A 80 -10.95 24.32 3.19
CA LYS A 80 -12.30 24.05 3.70
C LYS A 80 -12.79 22.71 3.15
N PRO A 81 -13.58 21.92 3.91
CA PRO A 81 -14.10 20.65 3.43
C PRO A 81 -14.80 20.74 2.07
N GLU A 82 -15.52 21.84 1.81
CA GLU A 82 -16.22 22.10 0.55
C GLU A 82 -15.32 22.47 -0.64
N ASP A 83 -14.06 22.86 -0.39
CA ASP A 83 -13.10 23.20 -1.46
C ASP A 83 -12.24 21.99 -1.89
N ILE A 84 -12.39 20.82 -1.23
CA ILE A 84 -11.70 19.58 -1.63
C ILE A 84 -12.29 19.10 -2.96
N PRO A 85 -11.48 19.00 -4.04
CA PRO A 85 -12.00 18.73 -5.38
C PRO A 85 -12.41 17.27 -5.55
N ASP A 86 -13.42 17.01 -6.39
CA ASP A 86 -13.85 15.65 -6.72
C ASP A 86 -12.73 14.82 -7.39
N SER A 87 -11.79 15.48 -8.07
CA SER A 87 -10.61 14.85 -8.66
C SER A 87 -9.72 14.14 -7.62
N TYR A 88 -9.71 14.60 -6.36
CA TYR A 88 -9.04 13.89 -5.27
C TYR A 88 -9.70 12.54 -5.01
N PHE A 89 -11.02 12.52 -4.90
CA PHE A 89 -11.79 11.29 -4.64
C PHE A 89 -11.81 10.35 -5.86
N GLU A 90 -11.78 10.89 -7.08
CA GLU A 90 -11.54 10.11 -8.30
C GLU A 90 -10.16 9.46 -8.31
N ALA A 91 -9.11 10.16 -7.88
CA ALA A 91 -7.78 9.58 -7.75
C ALA A 91 -7.76 8.45 -6.69
N GLN A 92 -8.45 8.62 -5.56
CA GLN A 92 -8.59 7.55 -4.57
C GLN A 92 -9.35 6.33 -5.11
N ARG A 93 -10.45 6.54 -5.86
CA ARG A 93 -11.17 5.45 -6.55
C ARG A 93 -10.26 4.70 -7.52
N ARG A 94 -9.52 5.43 -8.36
CA ARG A 94 -8.58 4.86 -9.31
C ARG A 94 -7.50 4.03 -8.61
N LEU A 95 -6.87 4.56 -7.56
CA LEU A 95 -5.85 3.84 -6.80
C LEU A 95 -6.41 2.56 -6.16
N ALA A 96 -7.61 2.62 -5.58
CA ALA A 96 -8.27 1.44 -5.01
C ALA A 96 -8.54 0.37 -6.08
N ARG A 97 -9.03 0.78 -7.26
CA ARG A 97 -9.24 -0.11 -8.40
C ARG A 97 -7.92 -0.70 -8.91
N GLU A 98 -6.87 0.11 -9.06
CA GLU A 98 -5.54 -0.34 -9.49
C GLU A 98 -4.94 -1.37 -8.52
N GLN A 99 -5.21 -1.22 -7.21
CA GLN A 99 -4.82 -2.16 -6.16
C GLN A 99 -5.77 -3.39 -6.06
N GLY A 100 -6.81 -3.48 -6.88
CA GLY A 100 -7.74 -4.61 -6.87
C GLY A 100 -8.68 -4.63 -5.68
N TYR A 101 -8.95 -3.48 -5.04
CA TYR A 101 -10.09 -3.33 -4.12
C TYR A 101 -11.43 -3.20 -4.87
N GLY A 102 -11.39 -3.10 -6.21
CA GLY A 102 -12.56 -2.96 -7.06
C GLY A 102 -13.11 -1.53 -7.10
N GLU A 103 -14.36 -1.41 -7.55
CA GLU A 103 -15.09 -0.14 -7.59
C GLU A 103 -15.56 0.23 -6.18
N ILE A 104 -14.90 1.20 -5.57
CA ILE A 104 -15.30 1.72 -4.26
C ILE A 104 -16.26 2.90 -4.42
N GLU A 105 -17.35 2.88 -3.63
CA GLU A 105 -18.23 4.03 -3.49
C GLU A 105 -17.65 5.02 -2.48
N ILE A 106 -17.49 6.29 -2.87
CA ILE A 106 -17.02 7.33 -1.96
C ILE A 106 -18.22 7.90 -1.19
N THR A 107 -18.40 7.43 0.04
CA THR A 107 -19.50 7.86 0.93
C THR A 107 -19.25 9.26 1.51
N GLN A 108 -20.30 9.89 2.05
CA GLN A 108 -20.17 11.17 2.75
C GLN A 108 -19.26 11.07 3.98
N GLU A 109 -19.29 9.94 4.68
CA GLU A 109 -18.42 9.68 5.84
C GLU A 109 -16.95 9.63 5.42
N MET A 110 -16.63 8.93 4.32
CA MET A 110 -15.26 8.89 3.77
C MET A 110 -14.78 10.29 3.35
N ARG A 111 -15.67 11.11 2.78
CA ARG A 111 -15.34 12.51 2.44
C ARG A 111 -15.04 13.33 3.69
N GLN A 112 -15.81 13.16 4.76
CA GLN A 112 -15.58 13.86 6.01
C GLN A 112 -14.25 13.41 6.67
N GLN A 113 -14.00 12.10 6.75
CA GLN A 113 -12.75 11.57 7.28
C GLN A 113 -11.54 12.05 6.47
N ALA A 114 -11.62 12.02 5.14
CA ALA A 114 -10.58 12.56 4.27
C ALA A 114 -10.35 14.06 4.52
N ALA A 115 -11.43 14.84 4.68
CA ALA A 115 -11.33 16.26 4.98
C ALA A 115 -10.67 16.53 6.34
N GLU A 116 -10.99 15.73 7.37
CA GLU A 116 -10.37 15.82 8.68
C GLU A 116 -8.86 15.54 8.60
N ILE A 117 -8.44 14.46 7.92
CA ILE A 117 -7.04 14.10 7.73
C ILE A 117 -6.28 15.17 6.94
N ILE A 118 -6.80 15.58 5.78
CA ILE A 118 -6.18 16.60 4.92
C ILE A 118 -5.97 17.91 5.70
N ARG A 119 -6.98 18.35 6.45
CA ARG A 119 -6.90 19.59 7.22
C ARG A 119 -5.93 19.46 8.38
N ALA A 120 -5.92 18.33 9.07
CA ALA A 120 -4.97 18.06 10.15
C ALA A 120 -3.51 18.08 9.65
N ASP A 121 -3.23 17.45 8.50
CA ASP A 121 -1.88 17.43 7.91
C ASP A 121 -1.45 18.83 7.43
N GLN A 122 -2.35 19.61 6.83
CA GLN A 122 -2.09 21.02 6.50
C GLN A 122 -1.85 21.85 7.77
N GLN A 123 -2.62 21.61 8.83
CA GLN A 123 -2.48 22.34 10.09
C GLN A 123 -1.14 22.04 10.75
N ALA A 124 -0.77 20.76 10.86
CA ALA A 124 0.49 20.32 11.46
C ALA A 124 1.69 20.89 10.70
N THR A 125 1.70 20.77 9.37
CA THR A 125 2.80 21.32 8.55
C THR A 125 2.90 22.84 8.62
N LEU A 126 1.77 23.56 8.64
CA LEU A 126 1.76 25.02 8.84
C LEU A 126 2.26 25.42 10.24
N ASP A 127 1.87 24.66 11.26
CA ASP A 127 2.27 24.89 12.64
C ASP A 127 3.78 24.76 12.83
N LEU A 128 4.44 23.83 12.15
CA LEU A 128 5.91 23.73 12.19
C LEU A 128 6.59 25.03 11.74
N TRP A 129 6.07 25.69 10.70
CA TRP A 129 6.57 26.99 10.24
C TRP A 129 6.28 28.10 11.26
N LEU A 130 5.06 28.13 11.80
CA LEU A 130 4.65 29.12 12.79
C LEU A 130 5.47 28.99 14.07
N ASP A 131 5.61 27.77 14.60
CA ASP A 131 6.38 27.49 15.80
C ASP A 131 7.83 27.90 15.63
N TYR A 132 8.44 27.61 14.46
CA TYR A 132 9.80 28.07 14.19
C TYR A 132 9.91 29.60 14.15
N PHE A 133 9.05 30.29 13.40
CA PHE A 133 9.11 31.75 13.26
C PHE A 133 8.75 32.52 14.55
N LEU A 134 7.92 31.93 15.41
CA LEU A 134 7.53 32.47 16.72
C LEU A 134 8.56 32.11 17.82
N SER A 135 9.38 31.08 17.60
CA SER A 135 10.42 30.69 18.55
C SER A 135 11.64 31.63 18.55
N PRO A 136 12.38 31.69 19.68
CA PRO A 136 13.66 32.41 19.75
C PRO A 136 14.72 31.95 18.75
N LEU A 137 14.61 30.73 18.21
CA LEU A 137 15.58 30.16 17.26
C LEU A 137 15.63 30.92 15.93
N SER A 138 14.61 31.73 15.64
CA SER A 138 14.54 32.55 14.43
C SER A 138 14.77 34.05 14.70
N ASP A 139 15.17 34.45 15.92
CA ASP A 139 15.35 35.87 16.31
C ASP A 139 16.45 36.58 15.51
N SER A 140 17.37 35.82 14.92
CA SER A 140 18.38 36.36 14.00
C SER A 140 17.78 36.91 12.71
N PHE A 141 16.56 36.52 12.35
CA PHE A 141 15.88 36.99 11.14
C PHE A 141 14.91 38.14 11.45
N PRO A 142 14.97 39.26 10.69
CA PRO A 142 14.04 40.36 10.88
C PRO A 142 12.62 39.96 10.45
N MET A 143 11.60 40.58 11.08
CA MET A 143 10.19 40.23 10.86
C MET A 143 9.77 40.31 9.39
N TRP A 144 10.29 41.28 8.62
CA TRP A 144 9.98 41.40 7.20
C TRP A 144 10.41 40.17 6.39
N ALA A 145 11.52 39.54 6.76
CA ALA A 145 12.08 38.38 6.08
C ALA A 145 11.29 37.11 6.46
N LYS A 146 10.94 36.96 7.74
CA LYS A 146 10.02 35.91 8.22
C LYS A 146 8.68 36.00 7.49
N TYR A 147 8.10 37.21 7.41
CA TYR A 147 6.85 37.45 6.68
C TYR A 147 6.94 37.08 5.19
N TRP A 148 8.01 37.51 4.52
CA TRP A 148 8.23 37.19 3.10
C TRP A 148 8.32 35.67 2.86
N ALA A 149 9.11 34.96 3.67
CA ALA A 149 9.24 33.51 3.55
C ALA A 149 7.93 32.79 3.85
N PHE A 150 7.25 33.16 4.93
CA PHE A 150 5.95 32.59 5.30
C PHE A 150 4.91 32.79 4.19
N LYS A 151 4.71 34.02 3.71
CA LYS A 151 3.79 34.29 2.58
C LYS A 151 4.22 33.63 1.27
N GLY A 152 5.51 33.35 1.12
CA GLY A 152 6.06 32.58 0.03
C GLY A 152 5.63 31.11 0.10
N MET A 153 5.90 30.46 1.23
CA MET A 153 5.59 29.04 1.43
C MET A 153 4.09 28.75 1.42
N THR A 154 3.23 29.68 1.88
CA THR A 154 1.77 29.50 1.84
C THR A 154 1.20 29.45 0.41
N LYS A 155 2.02 29.70 -0.62
CA LYS A 155 1.62 29.62 -2.04
C LYS A 155 2.17 28.38 -2.74
N LEU A 156 2.85 27.51 -2.00
CA LEU A 156 3.50 26.32 -2.52
C LEU A 156 2.72 25.06 -2.13
N SER A 157 2.76 24.08 -3.02
CA SER A 157 2.23 22.73 -2.85
C SER A 157 3.41 21.74 -2.81
N VAL A 158 3.20 20.50 -3.26
CA VAL A 158 4.21 19.44 -3.31
C VAL A 158 5.45 19.87 -4.10
N TYR A 159 6.64 19.53 -3.58
CA TYR A 159 7.91 19.64 -4.29
C TYR A 159 8.03 18.51 -5.32
N ASP A 160 8.15 18.88 -6.60
CA ASP A 160 8.42 17.95 -7.69
C ASP A 160 9.93 17.77 -7.82
N LYS A 161 10.44 16.60 -7.39
CA LYS A 161 11.87 16.28 -7.39
C LYS A 161 12.46 16.19 -8.80
N GLU A 162 11.67 15.80 -9.81
CA GLU A 162 12.15 15.68 -11.19
C GLU A 162 12.22 17.04 -11.87
N LYS A 163 11.25 17.90 -11.57
CA LYS A 163 11.20 19.27 -12.13
C LYS A 163 11.94 20.29 -11.28
N HIS A 164 12.51 19.88 -10.14
CA HIS A 164 13.28 20.74 -9.26
C HIS A 164 12.49 21.99 -8.81
N MET A 165 11.18 21.84 -8.59
CA MET A 165 10.30 22.98 -8.29
C MET A 165 9.04 22.60 -7.53
N PHE A 166 8.52 23.56 -6.77
CA PHE A 166 7.22 23.43 -6.11
C PHE A 166 6.06 23.68 -7.07
N ALA A 167 5.03 22.85 -7.00
CA ALA A 167 3.72 23.17 -7.55
C ALA A 167 3.11 24.39 -6.84
N LYS A 168 2.19 25.08 -7.52
CA LYS A 168 1.45 26.20 -6.93
C LYS A 168 0.30 25.68 -6.08
N ARG A 169 0.03 26.38 -4.97
CA ARG A 169 -1.14 26.18 -4.12
C ARG A 169 -2.25 27.14 -4.50
N ASP A 170 -3.46 26.62 -4.54
CA ASP A 170 -4.72 27.35 -4.58
C ASP A 170 -5.68 26.81 -3.51
N LYS A 171 -6.92 27.32 -3.51
CA LYS A 171 -7.94 26.93 -2.52
C LYS A 171 -8.34 25.45 -2.56
N SER A 172 -8.11 24.76 -3.67
CA SER A 172 -8.44 23.34 -3.86
C SER A 172 -7.27 22.39 -3.58
N THR A 173 -6.12 22.94 -3.18
CA THR A 173 -4.92 22.14 -2.91
C THR A 173 -5.09 21.33 -1.62
N VAL A 174 -5.11 20.02 -1.76
CA VAL A 174 -5.22 19.06 -0.64
C VAL A 174 -3.87 18.74 0.00
N ALA A 175 -2.76 18.98 -0.70
CA ALA A 175 -1.43 18.64 -0.19
C ALA A 175 -1.09 19.41 1.11
N PRO A 176 -0.24 18.86 1.99
CA PRO A 176 0.36 19.60 3.09
C PRO A 176 1.23 20.77 2.60
N PHE A 177 1.61 21.67 3.52
CA PHE A 177 2.58 22.72 3.19
C PHE A 177 3.99 22.12 3.04
N PRO A 178 4.90 22.79 2.29
CA PRO A 178 6.28 22.33 2.19
C PRO A 178 6.92 22.08 3.55
N ASP A 179 7.69 21.00 3.68
CA ASP A 179 8.44 20.71 4.89
C ASP A 179 9.37 21.87 5.25
N LEU A 180 9.49 22.17 6.55
CA LEU A 180 10.45 23.11 7.07
C LEU A 180 11.84 22.47 7.15
N ASN A 181 12.75 22.91 6.29
CA ASN A 181 14.18 22.64 6.38
C ASN A 181 14.87 23.93 6.87
N ARG A 182 15.29 23.93 8.13
CA ARG A 182 15.82 25.12 8.81
C ARG A 182 17.11 25.63 8.19
N GLU A 183 17.96 24.75 7.69
CA GLU A 183 19.23 25.11 7.07
C GLU A 183 19.02 25.70 5.66
N ALA A 184 18.17 25.07 4.84
CA ALA A 184 17.79 25.61 3.53
C ALA A 184 17.10 26.98 3.69
N LEU A 185 16.21 27.12 4.68
CA LEU A 185 15.56 28.38 5.00
C LEU A 185 16.56 29.45 5.45
N ALA A 186 17.49 29.10 6.35
CA ALA A 186 18.51 30.03 6.83
C ALA A 186 19.39 30.55 5.69
N TYR A 187 19.80 29.67 4.77
CA TYR A 187 20.55 30.04 3.58
C TYR A 187 19.78 31.05 2.71
N VAL A 188 18.51 30.77 2.43
CA VAL A 188 17.65 31.65 1.62
C VAL A 188 17.44 33.01 2.29
N LEU A 189 17.14 33.02 3.59
CA LEU A 189 16.88 34.24 4.34
C LEU A 189 18.15 35.11 4.43
N ASP A 190 19.31 34.53 4.74
CA ASP A 190 20.58 35.26 4.80
C ASP A 190 20.91 35.96 3.47
N ALA A 191 20.80 35.23 2.35
CA ALA A 191 21.06 35.78 1.03
C ALA A 191 20.12 36.94 0.66
N VAL A 192 18.84 36.83 1.02
CA VAL A 192 17.83 37.87 0.74
C VAL A 192 18.00 39.09 1.65
N ILE A 193 18.34 38.88 2.93
CA ILE A 193 18.61 39.97 3.89
C ILE A 193 19.83 40.77 3.44
N LYS A 194 20.94 40.11 3.10
CA LYS A 194 22.15 40.76 2.58
C LYS A 194 21.85 41.55 1.31
N LYS A 195 21.08 40.98 0.38
CA LYS A 195 20.63 41.70 -0.83
C LYS A 195 19.80 42.94 -0.49
N ALA A 196 18.84 42.84 0.44
CA ALA A 196 17.98 43.96 0.82
C ALA A 196 18.79 45.10 1.47
N ASN A 197 19.80 44.76 2.28
CA ASN A 197 20.69 45.71 2.94
C ASN A 197 21.82 46.25 2.02
N GLN A 198 21.91 45.78 0.78
CA GLN A 198 23.02 46.09 -0.14
C GLN A 198 24.39 45.69 0.42
N GLU A 199 24.42 44.63 1.23
CA GLU A 199 25.64 44.07 1.80
C GLU A 199 26.36 43.19 0.77
N HIS A 200 27.67 43.00 0.97
CA HIS A 200 28.44 42.07 0.16
C HIS A 200 28.01 40.64 0.48
N LEU A 201 27.59 39.90 -0.55
CA LEU A 201 27.29 38.47 -0.43
C LEU A 201 28.61 37.71 -0.18
N PRO A 202 28.64 36.68 0.69
CA PRO A 202 29.84 35.84 0.83
C PRO A 202 30.25 35.23 -0.51
N LEU A 203 31.55 35.05 -0.71
CA LEU A 203 32.23 34.65 -1.95
C LEU A 203 32.00 33.19 -2.40
N GLU A 204 30.98 32.51 -1.90
CA GLU A 204 30.46 31.24 -2.42
C GLU A 204 28.99 31.47 -2.80
N GLU A 205 28.53 31.50 -4.04
CA GLU A 205 29.03 30.89 -5.27
C GLU A 205 28.98 31.91 -6.42
N ASP A 206 29.96 31.86 -7.32
CA ASP A 206 29.92 32.49 -8.65
C ASP A 206 28.89 31.80 -9.58
N ASN A 207 27.82 31.27 -9.01
CA ASN A 207 26.76 30.55 -9.67
C ASN A 207 25.80 31.56 -10.33
N PRO A 208 25.82 31.69 -11.68
CA PRO A 208 24.99 32.65 -12.39
C PRO A 208 23.49 32.39 -12.19
N GLU A 209 23.11 31.12 -11.96
CA GLU A 209 21.74 30.71 -11.72
C GLU A 209 21.24 31.23 -10.37
N PHE A 210 22.00 31.06 -9.29
CA PHE A 210 21.63 31.57 -7.98
C PHE A 210 21.52 33.10 -7.99
N LYS A 211 22.45 33.81 -8.65
CA LYS A 211 22.37 35.28 -8.82
C LYS A 211 21.09 35.69 -9.55
N LYS A 212 20.63 34.92 -10.54
CA LYS A 212 19.37 35.14 -11.26
C LYS A 212 18.16 34.89 -10.37
N LEU A 213 18.12 33.76 -9.65
CA LEU A 213 17.04 33.43 -8.70
C LEU A 213 16.94 34.48 -7.59
N LEU A 214 18.08 34.88 -7.04
CA LEU A 214 18.18 35.89 -6.01
C LEU A 214 17.71 37.25 -6.54
N LYS A 215 17.97 37.60 -7.81
CA LYS A 215 17.43 38.82 -8.45
C LYS A 215 15.91 38.83 -8.47
N GLU A 216 15.29 37.72 -8.86
CA GLU A 216 13.83 37.52 -8.85
C GLU A 216 13.25 37.55 -7.44
N ALA A 217 13.99 37.03 -6.44
CA ALA A 217 13.57 36.93 -5.05
C ALA A 217 12.21 36.24 -4.87
N ASN A 218 12.00 35.17 -5.64
CA ASN A 218 10.88 34.25 -5.45
C ASN A 218 11.25 33.21 -4.39
N PHE A 219 10.52 33.19 -3.27
CA PHE A 219 10.80 32.28 -2.16
C PHE A 219 10.80 30.81 -2.61
N GLY A 220 9.78 30.34 -3.33
CA GLY A 220 9.68 28.93 -3.71
C GLY A 220 10.83 28.46 -4.60
N LYS A 221 11.31 29.30 -5.54
CA LYS A 221 12.48 28.96 -6.36
C LYS A 221 13.77 28.94 -5.55
N LEU A 222 13.97 29.92 -4.67
CA LEU A 222 15.16 29.99 -3.82
C LEU A 222 15.19 28.84 -2.82
N TYR A 223 14.03 28.49 -2.26
CA TYR A 223 13.88 27.40 -1.31
C TYR A 223 14.05 26.04 -1.98
N ALA A 224 13.50 25.82 -3.18
CA ALA A 224 13.76 24.63 -3.97
C ALA A 224 15.26 24.44 -4.26
N TRP A 225 15.92 25.50 -4.73
CA TRP A 225 17.36 25.49 -4.98
C TRP A 225 18.16 25.20 -3.70
N ALA A 226 17.78 25.80 -2.56
CA ALA A 226 18.46 25.57 -1.29
C ALA A 226 18.22 24.15 -0.75
N LEU A 227 17.02 23.58 -0.93
CA LEU A 227 16.72 22.18 -0.59
C LEU A 227 17.58 21.21 -1.39
N GLU A 228 17.96 21.53 -2.62
CA GLU A 228 18.89 20.69 -3.39
C GLU A 228 20.32 20.77 -2.88
N LYS A 229 20.72 21.94 -2.36
CA LYS A 229 22.07 22.19 -1.85
C LYS A 229 22.30 21.66 -0.45
N VAL A 230 21.27 21.78 0.39
CA VAL A 230 21.28 21.43 1.81
C VAL A 230 20.69 20.04 2.04
N GLY A 231 19.74 19.63 1.21
CA GLY A 231 19.13 18.33 1.34
C GLY A 231 20.13 17.20 1.07
N PRO A 232 19.77 15.97 1.47
CA PRO A 232 20.50 14.74 1.17
C PRO A 232 20.63 14.45 -0.34
N THR A 233 20.07 15.33 -1.18
CA THR A 233 20.11 15.36 -2.64
C THR A 233 21.49 15.66 -3.23
N LYS A 234 22.58 15.58 -2.47
CA LYS A 234 23.77 14.99 -3.07
C LYS A 234 23.41 13.54 -3.34
N GLY A 235 23.10 13.16 -4.59
CA GLY A 235 22.84 11.77 -4.97
C GLY A 235 23.83 10.74 -4.40
N GLN A 236 24.99 11.17 -3.88
CA GLN A 236 25.93 10.44 -3.03
C GLN A 236 25.35 9.81 -1.74
N GLU A 237 24.42 10.43 -1.01
CA GLU A 237 23.85 9.82 0.21
C GLU A 237 22.89 8.68 -0.11
N LEU A 238 22.19 8.77 -1.25
CA LEU A 238 21.34 7.68 -1.72
C LEU A 238 22.13 6.51 -2.34
N LEU A 239 23.42 6.72 -2.67
CA LEU A 239 24.32 5.63 -3.09
C LEU A 239 24.58 4.65 -1.95
N GLU A 240 24.60 5.11 -0.70
CA GLU A 240 24.69 4.22 0.44
C GLU A 240 23.35 3.50 0.62
N THR A 241 23.41 2.18 0.57
CA THR A 241 22.22 1.32 0.72
C THR A 241 22.23 0.58 2.03
N LYS A 242 23.36 0.52 2.75
CA LYS A 242 23.41 -0.08 4.08
C LYS A 242 22.68 0.79 5.08
N GLY A 243 22.09 0.13 6.06
CA GLY A 243 21.15 0.76 6.96
C GLY A 243 20.41 -0.26 7.81
N GLU A 244 19.40 0.23 8.52
CA GLU A 244 18.67 -0.54 9.52
C GLU A 244 17.16 -0.35 9.38
N TRP A 245 16.42 -1.43 9.65
CA TRP A 245 14.97 -1.36 9.85
C TRP A 245 14.67 -0.89 11.26
N ARG A 246 13.82 0.13 11.38
CA ARG A 246 13.22 0.53 12.66
C ARG A 246 11.74 0.20 12.65
N LYS A 247 11.27 -0.40 13.75
CA LYS A 247 9.86 -0.69 14.02
C LYS A 247 9.28 0.37 14.95
N TYR A 248 8.14 0.94 14.56
CA TYR A 248 7.29 1.79 15.36
C TYR A 248 6.04 0.96 15.74
N PRO A 249 5.89 0.57 17.01
CA PRO A 249 4.84 -0.36 17.42
C PRO A 249 3.43 0.20 17.25
N GLN A 250 2.46 -0.69 16.99
CA GLN A 250 1.03 -0.34 17.01
C GLN A 250 0.65 0.37 18.33
N GLY A 251 -0.08 1.48 18.23
CA GLY A 251 -0.55 2.29 19.35
C GLY A 251 0.53 3.13 20.04
N SER A 252 1.75 3.18 19.50
CA SER A 252 2.83 4.01 20.05
C SER A 252 2.63 5.51 19.75
N ASP A 253 3.39 6.34 20.47
CA ASP A 253 3.48 7.78 20.21
C ASP A 253 3.95 8.03 18.76
N PRO A 254 3.20 8.79 17.94
CA PRO A 254 3.59 9.10 16.56
C PRO A 254 4.81 10.01 16.45
N THR A 255 5.16 10.75 17.52
CA THR A 255 6.21 11.78 17.49
C THR A 255 7.55 11.28 16.96
N PRO A 256 8.13 10.16 17.44
CA PRO A 256 9.43 9.68 16.96
C PRO A 256 9.42 9.27 15.47
N LEU A 257 8.29 8.75 14.98
CA LEU A 257 8.12 8.44 13.56
C LEU A 257 8.10 9.73 12.75
N VAL A 258 7.26 10.69 13.12
CA VAL A 258 7.15 11.99 12.44
C VAL A 258 8.49 12.70 12.38
N GLU A 259 9.17 12.85 13.53
CA GLU A 259 10.48 13.50 13.62
C GLU A 259 11.53 12.82 12.74
N SER A 260 11.51 11.50 12.64
CA SER A 260 12.45 10.76 11.78
C SER A 260 12.25 10.99 10.28
N LEU A 261 11.06 11.44 9.86
CA LEU A 261 10.71 11.66 8.46
C LEU A 261 10.82 13.15 8.07
N GLN A 262 10.74 14.05 9.05
CA GLN A 262 10.80 15.49 8.82
C GLN A 262 12.10 15.91 8.13
N GLY A 263 11.99 16.78 7.12
CA GLY A 263 13.13 17.34 6.39
C GLY A 263 13.71 16.44 5.29
N TRP A 264 13.27 15.18 5.20
CA TRP A 264 13.70 14.24 4.15
C TRP A 264 12.87 14.30 2.87
N SER A 265 11.75 15.03 2.89
CA SER A 265 10.83 15.17 1.75
C SER A 265 10.51 13.82 1.09
N THR A 266 10.12 12.85 1.91
CA THR A 266 9.82 11.47 1.48
C THR A 266 8.63 11.41 0.54
N GLY A 267 7.75 12.41 0.58
CA GLY A 267 6.47 12.40 -0.15
C GLY A 267 5.41 11.53 0.54
N TRP A 268 5.70 11.00 1.72
CA TRP A 268 4.75 10.19 2.51
C TRP A 268 3.85 11.10 3.34
N CYS A 269 2.54 10.85 3.30
CA CYS A 269 1.58 11.49 4.19
C CYS A 269 1.87 11.20 5.67
N THR A 270 2.56 10.10 5.98
CA THR A 270 3.03 9.72 7.33
C THR A 270 3.98 10.75 7.96
N ALA A 271 4.54 11.69 7.19
CA ALA A 271 5.24 12.83 7.77
C ALA A 271 4.31 13.81 8.53
N GLY A 272 2.98 13.70 8.34
CA GLY A 272 1.96 14.36 9.14
C GLY A 272 1.60 13.55 10.39
N GLU A 273 1.48 14.24 11.53
CA GLU A 273 1.25 13.61 12.84
C GLU A 273 -0.06 12.85 12.95
N SER A 274 -1.15 13.40 12.40
CA SER A 274 -2.47 12.75 12.44
C SER A 274 -2.49 11.49 11.58
N THR A 275 -1.90 11.55 10.38
CA THR A 275 -1.75 10.38 9.52
C THR A 275 -0.86 9.30 10.17
N ALA A 276 0.26 9.68 10.78
CA ALA A 276 1.12 8.76 11.53
C ALA A 276 0.38 8.10 12.69
N GLN A 277 -0.37 8.89 13.47
CA GLN A 277 -1.18 8.39 14.58
C GLN A 277 -2.22 7.38 14.09
N HIS A 278 -2.96 7.70 13.03
CA HIS A 278 -3.98 6.80 12.48
C HIS A 278 -3.35 5.50 11.98
N GLN A 279 -2.21 5.56 11.26
CA GLN A 279 -1.52 4.37 10.77
C GLN A 279 -1.00 3.50 11.92
N LEU A 280 -0.43 4.11 12.97
CA LEU A 280 0.03 3.39 14.16
C LEU A 280 -1.14 2.81 14.97
N GLN A 281 -2.33 3.38 14.94
CA GLN A 281 -3.51 2.75 15.56
C GLN A 281 -3.92 1.47 14.83
N GLN A 282 -3.79 1.43 13.50
CA GLN A 282 -4.16 0.27 12.69
C GLN A 282 -3.14 -0.87 12.79
N GLY A 283 -1.84 -0.59 12.83
CA GLY A 283 -0.81 -1.62 12.88
C GLY A 283 0.58 -1.08 13.14
N ASP A 284 1.56 -1.99 13.20
CA ASP A 284 2.97 -1.61 13.25
C ASP A 284 3.38 -0.82 12.00
N PHE A 285 4.37 0.05 12.14
CA PHE A 285 4.97 0.77 11.03
C PHE A 285 6.48 0.52 10.99
N TYR A 286 7.01 0.12 9.85
CA TYR A 286 8.44 -0.14 9.67
C TYR A 286 9.02 0.88 8.71
N VAL A 287 10.18 1.42 9.03
CA VAL A 287 10.95 2.27 8.11
C VAL A 287 12.37 1.75 8.00
N TYR A 288 12.85 1.59 6.77
CA TYR A 288 14.25 1.33 6.49
C TYR A 288 14.98 2.66 6.36
N TYR A 289 16.04 2.85 7.15
CA TYR A 289 16.90 4.01 7.07
C TYR A 289 18.30 3.62 6.60
N SER A 290 18.77 4.17 5.49
CA SER A 290 20.18 4.07 5.11
C SER A 290 21.05 4.97 5.99
N TYR A 291 22.34 4.64 6.07
CA TYR A 291 23.30 5.41 6.83
C TYR A 291 23.59 6.76 6.16
N ASP A 292 23.63 7.83 6.96
CA ASP A 292 24.11 9.14 6.54
C ASP A 292 25.65 9.18 6.48
N GLN A 293 26.21 10.35 6.14
CA GLN A 293 27.65 10.56 6.07
C GLN A 293 28.40 10.32 7.40
N ASN A 294 27.69 10.37 8.53
CA ASN A 294 28.23 10.09 9.86
C ASN A 294 28.04 8.63 10.29
N GLY A 295 27.51 7.77 9.40
CA GLY A 295 27.23 6.37 9.67
C GLY A 295 25.99 6.14 10.53
N GLN A 296 25.09 7.12 10.67
CA GLN A 296 23.86 6.99 11.46
C GLN A 296 22.66 6.64 10.57
N PRO A 297 21.77 5.72 10.99
CA PRO A 297 20.65 5.28 10.17
C PRO A 297 19.51 6.31 10.22
N THR A 298 19.67 7.40 9.47
CA THR A 298 18.78 8.57 9.51
C THR A 298 18.09 8.86 8.18
N VAL A 299 18.54 8.28 7.07
CA VAL A 299 18.01 8.54 5.72
C VAL A 299 16.85 7.58 5.40
N PRO A 300 15.57 7.97 5.48
CA PRO A 300 14.44 7.06 5.20
C PRO A 300 14.40 6.67 3.72
N ARG A 301 14.17 5.38 3.44
CA ARG A 301 14.16 4.82 2.07
C ARG A 301 12.90 4.03 1.74
N ILE A 302 12.43 3.22 2.68
CA ILE A 302 11.28 2.33 2.52
C ILE A 302 10.40 2.44 3.75
N ALA A 303 9.09 2.50 3.57
CA ALA A 303 8.11 2.35 4.63
C ALA A 303 7.22 1.13 4.38
N ILE A 304 6.92 0.37 5.44
CA ILE A 304 5.94 -0.72 5.43
C ILE A 304 4.90 -0.42 6.51
N ARG A 305 3.66 -0.21 6.09
CA ARG A 305 2.51 -0.05 6.98
C ARG A 305 1.82 -1.40 7.14
N MET A 306 1.64 -1.84 8.39
CA MET A 306 0.82 -3.02 8.69
C MET A 306 -0.65 -2.65 8.87
N ASP A 307 -1.53 -3.60 8.59
CA ASP A 307 -2.97 -3.54 8.84
C ASP A 307 -3.31 -4.63 9.88
N GLY A 308 -3.33 -4.26 11.16
CA GLY A 308 -3.36 -5.20 12.27
C GLY A 308 -2.00 -5.90 12.51
N CYS A 309 -2.04 -7.08 13.13
CA CYS A 309 -0.82 -7.74 13.64
C CYS A 309 -0.01 -8.48 12.56
N ASN A 310 -0.67 -9.01 11.52
CA ASN A 310 -0.09 -10.01 10.62
C ASN A 310 -0.35 -9.74 9.14
N ARG A 311 -0.85 -8.56 8.75
CA ARG A 311 -1.15 -8.22 7.36
C ARG A 311 -0.35 -7.01 6.92
N ILE A 312 0.27 -7.09 5.75
CA ILE A 312 0.95 -5.93 5.16
C ILE A 312 -0.12 -5.11 4.45
N GLY A 313 -0.34 -3.88 4.92
CA GLY A 313 -1.28 -2.96 4.31
C GLY A 313 -0.68 -2.28 3.08
N GLU A 314 0.54 -1.75 3.20
CA GLU A 314 1.17 -0.98 2.11
C GLU A 314 2.69 -0.89 2.24
N ILE A 315 3.38 -0.82 1.11
CA ILE A 315 4.82 -0.57 1.02
C ILE A 315 5.06 0.65 0.13
N ARG A 316 5.84 1.60 0.63
CA ARG A 316 6.15 2.87 -0.05
C ARG A 316 7.66 3.10 -0.08
N GLY A 317 8.13 3.68 -1.17
CA GLY A 317 9.48 4.25 -1.27
C GLY A 317 9.44 5.77 -1.43
N ILE A 318 10.62 6.38 -1.56
CA ILE A 318 10.80 7.84 -1.57
C ILE A 318 10.86 8.48 -2.97
N ALA A 319 10.67 7.70 -4.03
CA ALA A 319 10.71 8.14 -5.43
C ALA A 319 9.34 8.67 -5.92
N HIS A 320 9.26 9.02 -7.21
CA HIS A 320 8.02 9.48 -7.84
C HIS A 320 6.88 8.48 -7.61
N GLU A 321 5.68 8.98 -7.32
CA GLU A 321 4.50 8.19 -6.96
C GLU A 321 4.74 7.22 -5.77
N GLN A 322 5.68 7.56 -4.87
CA GLN A 322 6.07 6.75 -3.72
C GLN A 322 6.60 5.36 -4.12
N ASN A 323 7.18 5.24 -5.31
CA ASN A 323 7.93 4.05 -5.70
C ASN A 323 9.24 3.92 -4.91
N LEU A 324 9.81 2.73 -4.89
CA LEU A 324 11.19 2.54 -4.42
C LEU A 324 12.13 3.39 -5.26
N ASP A 325 13.12 4.00 -4.62
CA ASP A 325 14.19 4.64 -5.38
C ASP A 325 14.97 3.58 -6.18
N HIS A 326 15.47 3.99 -7.34
CA HIS A 326 16.09 3.10 -8.32
C HIS A 326 17.28 2.31 -7.75
N ILE A 327 17.97 2.81 -6.71
CA ILE A 327 19.10 2.13 -6.10
C ILE A 327 18.58 1.04 -5.16
N ILE A 328 17.66 1.36 -4.26
CA ILE A 328 17.04 0.38 -3.36
C ILE A 328 16.27 -0.70 -4.12
N ALA A 329 15.59 -0.34 -5.21
CA ALA A 329 14.88 -1.28 -6.06
C ALA A 329 15.77 -2.36 -6.68
N GLN A 330 17.09 -2.12 -6.76
CA GLN A 330 18.09 -3.10 -7.24
C GLN A 330 18.73 -3.92 -6.11
N THR A 331 18.30 -3.73 -4.87
CA THR A 331 18.81 -4.47 -3.69
C THR A 331 17.83 -5.53 -3.20
N ASP A 332 18.30 -6.40 -2.32
CA ASP A 332 17.47 -7.42 -1.65
C ASP A 332 16.90 -6.96 -0.29
N ILE A 333 17.01 -5.67 0.03
CA ILE A 333 16.62 -5.12 1.35
C ILE A 333 15.12 -5.35 1.60
N LEU A 334 14.28 -5.04 0.60
CA LEU A 334 12.84 -5.22 0.73
C LEU A 334 12.46 -6.71 0.72
N SER A 335 13.05 -7.50 -0.19
CA SER A 335 12.71 -8.93 -0.30
C SER A 335 13.07 -9.68 0.99
N LYS A 336 14.26 -9.43 1.56
CA LYS A 336 14.65 -9.98 2.88
C LYS A 336 13.68 -9.58 3.98
N LYS A 337 13.24 -8.32 4.00
CA LYS A 337 12.25 -7.89 5.01
C LYS A 337 10.92 -8.60 4.83
N LEU A 338 10.51 -8.87 3.59
CA LEU A 338 9.28 -9.59 3.29
C LEU A 338 9.35 -11.07 3.68
N GLU A 339 10.51 -11.70 3.61
CA GLU A 339 10.73 -13.06 4.12
C GLU A 339 10.47 -13.17 5.63
N GLU A 340 10.76 -12.12 6.42
CA GLU A 340 10.46 -12.08 7.86
C GLU A 340 8.94 -12.14 8.15
N PHE A 341 8.10 -11.72 7.21
CA PHE A 341 6.63 -11.82 7.33
C PHE A 341 6.08 -13.16 6.82
N GLY A 342 6.95 -14.10 6.44
CA GLY A 342 6.56 -15.45 6.03
C GLY A 342 5.60 -15.47 4.84
N GLU A 343 4.52 -16.25 4.96
CA GLU A 343 3.52 -16.39 3.90
C GLU A 343 2.80 -15.08 3.56
N GLU A 344 2.62 -14.17 4.53
CA GLU A 344 2.03 -12.85 4.24
C GLU A 344 2.93 -12.04 3.31
N GLY A 345 4.25 -12.09 3.52
CA GLY A 345 5.21 -11.41 2.66
C GLY A 345 5.16 -11.89 1.21
N LYS A 346 5.11 -13.22 1.00
CA LYS A 346 4.95 -13.83 -0.33
C LYS A 346 3.63 -13.42 -0.98
N LYS A 347 2.53 -13.47 -0.22
CA LYS A 347 1.20 -13.08 -0.69
C LYS A 347 1.14 -11.61 -1.10
N TYR A 348 1.71 -10.72 -0.29
CA TYR A 348 1.78 -9.30 -0.62
C TYR A 348 2.58 -9.05 -1.91
N GLN A 349 3.73 -9.70 -2.08
CA GLN A 349 4.54 -9.59 -3.30
C GLN A 349 3.77 -10.00 -4.53
N LYS A 350 3.10 -11.17 -4.48
CA LYS A 350 2.27 -11.66 -5.58
C LYS A 350 1.17 -10.66 -5.93
N LYS A 351 0.39 -10.22 -4.93
CA LYS A 351 -0.66 -9.22 -5.12
C LYS A 351 -0.16 -7.93 -5.76
N SER A 352 0.98 -7.42 -5.28
CA SER A 352 1.56 -6.21 -5.82
C SER A 352 2.01 -6.38 -7.28
N GLN A 353 2.60 -7.52 -7.63
CA GLN A 353 3.02 -7.83 -9.00
C GLN A 353 1.83 -8.02 -9.93
N ASP A 354 0.85 -8.82 -9.52
CA ASP A 354 -0.37 -9.07 -10.28
C ASP A 354 -1.13 -7.78 -10.60
N MET A 355 -1.32 -6.91 -9.59
CA MET A 355 -2.02 -5.63 -9.78
C MET A 355 -1.27 -4.65 -10.68
N LYS A 356 0.07 -4.64 -10.62
CA LYS A 356 0.88 -3.86 -11.57
C LYS A 356 0.71 -4.38 -12.99
N TYR A 357 0.81 -5.69 -13.19
CA TYR A 357 0.72 -6.28 -14.52
C TYR A 357 -0.70 -6.18 -15.11
N LEU A 358 -1.74 -6.37 -14.30
CA LEU A 358 -3.12 -6.12 -14.70
C LEU A 358 -3.36 -4.67 -15.13
N THR A 359 -2.76 -3.71 -14.41
CA THR A 359 -2.83 -2.29 -14.77
C THR A 359 -2.11 -2.00 -16.10
N GLU A 360 -1.00 -2.68 -16.39
CA GLU A 360 -0.33 -2.58 -17.70
C GLU A 360 -1.18 -3.16 -18.83
N ILE A 361 -1.81 -4.33 -18.61
CA ILE A 361 -2.73 -4.95 -19.57
C ILE A 361 -3.94 -4.06 -19.83
N GLU A 362 -4.54 -3.48 -18.78
CA GLU A 362 -5.65 -2.52 -18.90
C GLU A 362 -5.24 -1.31 -19.75
N LYS A 363 -4.05 -0.74 -19.51
CA LYS A 363 -3.52 0.37 -20.33
C LYS A 363 -3.32 -0.02 -21.78
N LYS A 364 -2.74 -1.20 -22.06
CA LYS A 364 -2.58 -1.73 -23.43
C LYS A 364 -3.95 -1.88 -24.12
N HIS A 365 -4.92 -2.46 -23.42
CA HIS A 365 -6.27 -2.67 -23.92
C HIS A 365 -6.98 -1.34 -24.23
N GLN A 366 -6.93 -0.36 -23.32
CA GLN A 366 -7.50 0.98 -23.53
C GLN A 366 -6.86 1.73 -24.70
N GLN A 367 -5.59 1.47 -25.00
CA GLN A 367 -4.86 2.04 -26.14
C GLN A 367 -5.07 1.26 -27.45
N GLY A 368 -5.78 0.14 -27.43
CA GLY A 368 -5.97 -0.73 -28.59
C GLY A 368 -4.69 -1.44 -29.03
N LEU A 369 -3.72 -1.62 -28.14
CA LEU A 369 -2.49 -2.38 -28.40
C LEU A 369 -2.78 -3.89 -28.30
N GLU A 370 -2.13 -4.68 -29.16
CA GLU A 370 -2.24 -6.14 -29.10
C GLU A 370 -1.62 -6.69 -27.80
N LEU A 371 -2.32 -7.64 -27.18
CA LEU A 371 -1.83 -8.35 -26.00
C LEU A 371 -0.91 -9.49 -26.45
N THR A 372 0.24 -9.61 -25.78
CA THR A 372 1.19 -10.69 -26.01
C THR A 372 0.65 -12.03 -25.50
N LYS A 373 1.35 -13.13 -25.82
CA LYS A 373 0.98 -14.46 -25.30
C LYS A 373 1.02 -14.48 -23.77
N GLU A 374 2.02 -13.82 -23.17
CA GLU A 374 2.19 -13.70 -21.73
C GLU A 374 1.09 -12.84 -21.09
N ASP A 375 0.70 -11.75 -21.75
CA ASP A 375 -0.44 -10.92 -21.30
C ASP A 375 -1.73 -11.75 -21.27
N LEU A 376 -1.99 -12.55 -22.31
CA LEU A 376 -3.19 -13.39 -22.40
C LEU A 376 -3.16 -14.56 -21.41
N ARG A 377 -2.01 -15.21 -21.22
CA ARG A 377 -1.86 -16.26 -20.21
C ARG A 377 -2.20 -15.76 -18.81
N PHE A 378 -1.71 -14.57 -18.47
CA PHE A 378 -2.04 -13.92 -17.20
C PHE A 378 -3.51 -13.52 -17.15
N LEU A 379 -4.02 -12.82 -18.18
CA LEU A 379 -5.41 -12.35 -18.23
C LEU A 379 -6.41 -13.51 -18.12
N TYR A 380 -6.11 -14.68 -18.67
CA TYR A 380 -6.95 -15.89 -18.58
C TYR A 380 -6.57 -16.81 -17.41
N GLU A 381 -5.67 -16.39 -16.52
CA GLU A 381 -5.29 -17.09 -15.30
C GLU A 381 -4.73 -18.51 -15.52
N ILE A 382 -4.20 -18.79 -16.72
CA ILE A 382 -3.71 -20.11 -17.16
C ILE A 382 -2.55 -20.62 -16.30
N ASP A 383 -1.67 -19.72 -15.87
CA ASP A 383 -0.50 -20.07 -15.06
C ASP A 383 -0.78 -20.02 -13.56
N SER A 384 -1.58 -19.05 -13.13
CA SER A 384 -1.97 -18.87 -11.73
C SER A 384 -3.13 -17.86 -11.63
N PRO A 385 -3.98 -17.95 -10.58
CA PRO A 385 -5.00 -16.96 -10.30
C PRO A 385 -4.41 -15.56 -10.11
N ILE A 386 -5.12 -14.52 -10.54
CA ILE A 386 -4.74 -13.11 -10.29
C ILE A 386 -5.18 -12.73 -8.88
N GLU A 387 -4.26 -12.27 -8.05
CA GLU A 387 -4.58 -11.83 -6.68
C GLU A 387 -4.54 -10.31 -6.53
N GLY A 388 -5.66 -9.73 -6.08
CA GLY A 388 -5.77 -8.32 -5.69
C GLY A 388 -5.73 -8.10 -4.18
N PHE A 389 -5.70 -6.84 -3.74
CA PHE A 389 -5.82 -6.49 -2.32
C PHE A 389 -7.27 -6.55 -1.79
N GLY A 390 -8.25 -6.55 -2.69
CA GLY A 390 -9.67 -6.76 -2.40
C GLY A 390 -10.04 -8.21 -2.07
N TRP A 391 -11.33 -8.39 -1.76
CA TRP A 391 -11.92 -9.68 -1.35
C TRP A 391 -12.51 -10.48 -2.50
N GLN A 392 -12.79 -9.83 -3.63
CA GLN A 392 -13.40 -10.41 -4.83
C GLN A 392 -12.40 -10.38 -5.97
N ALA A 393 -12.67 -11.15 -7.02
CA ALA A 393 -11.92 -11.07 -8.27
C ALA A 393 -11.95 -9.63 -8.81
N ASP A 394 -10.82 -9.18 -9.36
CA ASP A 394 -10.71 -7.82 -9.88
C ASP A 394 -11.64 -7.64 -11.09
N PRO A 395 -12.58 -6.67 -11.06
CA PRO A 395 -13.57 -6.52 -12.12
C PRO A 395 -12.94 -6.23 -13.50
N ARG A 396 -11.74 -5.64 -13.53
CA ARG A 396 -11.00 -5.36 -14.79
C ARG A 396 -10.80 -6.59 -15.64
N ILE A 397 -10.61 -7.75 -15.02
CA ILE A 397 -10.34 -9.01 -15.72
C ILE A 397 -11.52 -9.34 -16.65
N GLU A 398 -12.74 -9.34 -16.10
CA GLU A 398 -13.95 -9.63 -16.87
C GLU A 398 -14.32 -8.49 -17.83
N GLU A 399 -14.14 -7.23 -17.44
CA GLU A 399 -14.37 -6.08 -18.33
C GLU A 399 -13.51 -6.13 -19.60
N ILE A 400 -12.25 -6.57 -19.47
CA ILE A 400 -11.34 -6.77 -20.60
C ILE A 400 -11.76 -8.01 -21.40
N ARG A 401 -11.94 -9.17 -20.74
CA ARG A 401 -12.30 -10.45 -21.40
C ARG A 401 -13.59 -10.35 -22.24
N GLN A 402 -14.61 -9.61 -21.76
CA GLN A 402 -15.89 -9.43 -22.47
C GLN A 402 -15.76 -8.71 -23.81
N GLN A 403 -14.69 -7.94 -24.01
CA GLN A 403 -14.41 -7.22 -25.25
C GLN A 403 -13.49 -8.00 -26.19
N ARG A 404 -13.14 -9.24 -25.85
CA ARG A 404 -12.18 -10.09 -26.57
C ARG A 404 -12.84 -11.34 -27.14
N HIS A 405 -12.15 -11.96 -28.10
CA HIS A 405 -12.54 -13.24 -28.69
C HIS A 405 -11.87 -14.39 -27.92
N ILE A 406 -12.53 -14.87 -26.87
CA ILE A 406 -11.99 -15.84 -25.92
C ILE A 406 -11.42 -17.10 -26.61
N LYS A 407 -12.15 -17.70 -27.57
CA LYS A 407 -11.65 -18.89 -28.30
C LYS A 407 -10.36 -18.61 -29.05
N SER A 408 -10.29 -17.48 -29.76
CA SER A 408 -9.10 -17.08 -30.52
C SER A 408 -7.90 -16.84 -29.61
N ASP A 409 -8.11 -16.18 -28.47
CA ASP A 409 -7.05 -15.93 -27.50
C ASP A 409 -6.53 -17.24 -26.87
N LEU A 410 -7.43 -18.13 -26.44
CA LEU A 410 -7.07 -19.42 -25.86
C LEU A 410 -6.39 -20.33 -26.88
N ALA A 411 -6.88 -20.38 -28.11
CA ALA A 411 -6.26 -21.14 -29.20
C ALA A 411 -4.84 -20.65 -29.46
N PHE A 412 -4.62 -19.33 -29.50
CA PHE A 412 -3.30 -18.73 -29.64
C PHE A 412 -2.37 -19.05 -28.46
N VAL A 413 -2.87 -18.95 -27.23
CA VAL A 413 -2.10 -19.23 -26.01
C VAL A 413 -1.72 -20.72 -25.92
N LEU A 414 -2.65 -21.61 -26.21
CA LEU A 414 -2.46 -23.07 -26.09
C LEU A 414 -1.80 -23.69 -27.34
N GLY A 415 -1.73 -22.95 -28.45
CA GLY A 415 -1.17 -23.46 -29.70
C GLY A 415 -2.03 -24.53 -30.36
N CYS A 416 -3.35 -24.42 -30.22
CA CYS A 416 -4.34 -25.33 -30.80
C CYS A 416 -5.30 -24.56 -31.72
N LYS A 417 -6.29 -25.24 -32.29
CA LYS A 417 -7.31 -24.61 -33.14
C LYS A 417 -8.51 -24.15 -32.32
N GLU A 418 -9.24 -23.16 -32.81
CA GLU A 418 -10.43 -22.64 -32.11
C GLU A 418 -11.53 -23.71 -31.94
N GLU A 419 -11.67 -24.64 -32.87
CA GLU A 419 -12.61 -25.77 -32.75
C GLU A 419 -12.24 -26.78 -31.65
N GLU A 420 -11.00 -26.77 -31.17
CA GLU A 420 -10.51 -27.61 -30.07
C GLU A 420 -10.73 -26.93 -28.70
N ILE A 421 -11.32 -25.72 -28.69
CA ILE A 421 -11.69 -24.95 -27.51
C ILE A 421 -13.21 -24.95 -27.34
N SER A 422 -13.67 -25.31 -26.14
CA SER A 422 -15.08 -25.24 -25.75
C SER A 422 -15.34 -24.14 -24.71
N LEU A 423 -16.47 -23.45 -24.86
CA LEU A 423 -16.97 -22.46 -23.87
C LEU A 423 -18.30 -22.90 -23.24
N THR A 424 -18.94 -23.94 -23.76
CA THR A 424 -20.19 -24.47 -23.22
C THR A 424 -20.08 -25.96 -22.93
N LYS A 425 -21.01 -26.45 -22.10
CA LYS A 425 -21.15 -27.87 -21.78
C LYS A 425 -21.34 -28.72 -23.03
N GLU A 426 -22.16 -28.28 -23.98
CA GLU A 426 -22.44 -29.03 -25.19
C GLU A 426 -21.21 -29.18 -26.07
N GLU A 427 -20.42 -28.10 -26.22
CA GLU A 427 -19.16 -28.14 -26.94
C GLU A 427 -18.16 -29.05 -26.25
N ALA A 428 -18.02 -28.95 -24.92
CA ALA A 428 -17.09 -29.76 -24.13
C ALA A 428 -17.32 -31.26 -24.29
N LEU A 429 -18.58 -31.67 -24.47
CA LEU A 429 -19.00 -33.07 -24.60
C LEU A 429 -19.09 -33.56 -26.05
N ALA A 430 -18.79 -32.72 -27.04
CA ALA A 430 -18.85 -33.09 -28.46
C ALA A 430 -17.72 -34.05 -28.90
N GLY A 431 -16.66 -34.16 -28.08
CA GLY A 431 -15.45 -34.93 -28.38
C GLY A 431 -14.43 -34.15 -29.23
N GLY A 432 -13.15 -34.45 -29.06
CA GLY A 432 -12.06 -33.75 -29.76
C GLY A 432 -11.71 -32.37 -29.19
N ILE A 433 -12.16 -32.07 -27.97
CA ILE A 433 -11.85 -30.83 -27.26
C ILE A 433 -10.56 -31.00 -26.46
N ILE A 434 -9.62 -30.09 -26.66
CA ILE A 434 -8.37 -30.03 -25.89
C ILE A 434 -8.60 -29.26 -24.59
N TYR A 435 -9.34 -28.14 -24.65
CA TYR A 435 -9.52 -27.27 -23.48
C TYR A 435 -10.96 -26.76 -23.36
N HIS A 436 -11.49 -26.82 -22.13
CA HIS A 436 -12.73 -26.15 -21.76
C HIS A 436 -12.45 -24.92 -20.91
N TYR A 437 -12.98 -23.78 -21.32
CA TYR A 437 -12.86 -22.53 -20.58
C TYR A 437 -13.97 -22.40 -19.53
N GLY A 438 -13.58 -22.21 -18.27
CA GLY A 438 -14.50 -22.05 -17.16
C GLY A 438 -14.96 -23.38 -16.55
N ASP A 439 -16.01 -23.30 -15.73
CA ASP A 439 -16.54 -24.44 -14.99
C ASP A 439 -17.39 -25.36 -15.89
N LEU A 440 -17.16 -26.67 -15.79
CA LEU A 440 -17.94 -27.72 -16.43
C LEU A 440 -18.84 -28.43 -15.42
N ASP A 441 -20.12 -28.04 -15.36
CA ASP A 441 -21.10 -28.64 -14.46
C ASP A 441 -21.81 -29.85 -15.08
N LEU A 442 -21.46 -31.04 -14.59
CA LEU A 442 -22.05 -32.33 -14.91
C LEU A 442 -22.68 -33.00 -13.67
N SER A 443 -23.02 -32.21 -12.64
CA SER A 443 -23.51 -32.71 -11.35
C SER A 443 -24.81 -33.52 -11.46
N ASP A 444 -25.60 -33.32 -12.52
CA ASP A 444 -26.82 -34.08 -12.79
C ASP A 444 -26.59 -35.50 -13.34
N LEU A 445 -25.36 -35.85 -13.74
CA LEU A 445 -25.06 -37.15 -14.34
C LEU A 445 -24.86 -38.22 -13.26
N THR A 446 -25.63 -39.31 -13.35
CA THR A 446 -25.52 -40.48 -12.46
C THR A 446 -24.64 -41.60 -13.04
N SER A 447 -24.23 -41.47 -14.30
CA SER A 447 -23.35 -42.41 -15.02
C SER A 447 -22.43 -41.64 -15.97
N ALA A 448 -21.19 -42.11 -16.11
CA ALA A 448 -20.20 -41.58 -17.05
C ALA A 448 -20.19 -42.33 -18.41
N GLN A 449 -21.12 -43.27 -18.63
CA GLN A 449 -21.11 -44.08 -19.84
C GLN A 449 -21.25 -43.22 -21.10
N GLY A 450 -20.28 -43.33 -22.01
CA GLY A 450 -20.23 -42.56 -23.27
C GLY A 450 -19.77 -41.11 -23.11
N LEU A 451 -19.34 -40.71 -21.92
CA LEU A 451 -18.82 -39.37 -21.66
C LEU A 451 -17.41 -39.23 -22.25
N THR A 452 -17.20 -38.21 -23.08
CA THR A 452 -15.87 -37.80 -23.55
C THR A 452 -15.61 -36.41 -22.99
N LEU A 453 -14.66 -36.30 -22.06
CA LEU A 453 -14.28 -35.04 -21.45
C LEU A 453 -13.14 -34.36 -22.24
N PRO A 454 -13.00 -33.03 -22.13
CA PRO A 454 -11.82 -32.29 -22.61
C PRO A 454 -10.52 -32.82 -22.02
N GLU A 455 -9.39 -32.65 -22.71
CA GLU A 455 -8.08 -33.03 -22.16
C GLU A 455 -7.72 -32.21 -20.91
N SER A 456 -8.12 -30.94 -20.86
CA SER A 456 -7.92 -30.01 -19.74
C SER A 456 -9.15 -29.13 -19.51
N ILE A 457 -9.38 -28.73 -18.26
CA ILE A 457 -10.48 -27.83 -17.86
C ILE A 457 -9.90 -26.63 -17.09
N GLY A 458 -10.21 -25.42 -17.55
CA GLY A 458 -9.77 -24.15 -16.97
C GLY A 458 -10.53 -23.70 -15.73
N GLY A 459 -11.66 -24.33 -15.42
CA GLY A 459 -12.40 -24.12 -14.19
C GLY A 459 -12.59 -25.41 -13.40
N SER A 460 -13.71 -25.50 -12.70
CA SER A 460 -14.09 -26.65 -11.89
C SER A 460 -14.84 -27.69 -12.70
N LEU A 461 -14.69 -28.97 -12.35
CA LEU A 461 -15.49 -30.07 -12.86
C LEU A 461 -16.39 -30.62 -11.75
N SER A 462 -17.70 -30.55 -11.95
CA SER A 462 -18.68 -31.09 -11.00
C SER A 462 -19.30 -32.38 -11.50
N LEU A 463 -19.14 -33.47 -10.76
CA LEU A 463 -19.69 -34.80 -11.04
C LEU A 463 -20.32 -35.40 -9.77
N ASP A 464 -20.97 -34.55 -8.97
CA ASP A 464 -21.39 -34.87 -7.62
C ASP A 464 -22.40 -36.01 -7.50
N SER A 465 -23.23 -36.27 -8.51
CA SER A 465 -24.19 -37.38 -8.48
C SER A 465 -23.60 -38.72 -8.96
N LEU A 466 -22.32 -38.75 -9.35
CA LEU A 466 -21.68 -39.96 -9.83
C LEU A 466 -21.38 -40.90 -8.65
N THR A 467 -21.96 -42.10 -8.68
CA THR A 467 -21.80 -43.10 -7.59
C THR A 467 -20.73 -44.15 -7.88
N SER A 468 -20.21 -44.19 -9.11
CA SER A 468 -19.15 -45.09 -9.59
C SER A 468 -18.25 -44.36 -10.59
N ALA A 469 -16.94 -44.57 -10.51
CA ALA A 469 -15.96 -44.03 -11.46
C ALA A 469 -15.81 -44.93 -12.71
N GLN A 470 -16.69 -45.91 -12.90
CA GLN A 470 -16.66 -46.76 -14.09
C GLN A 470 -16.94 -45.94 -15.37
N ASP A 471 -16.23 -46.28 -16.44
CA ASP A 471 -16.35 -45.71 -17.79
C ASP A 471 -15.99 -44.21 -17.91
N ILE A 472 -15.40 -43.59 -16.88
CA ILE A 472 -14.91 -42.21 -16.95
C ILE A 472 -13.40 -42.17 -17.23
N THR A 473 -12.99 -41.26 -18.10
CA THR A 473 -11.58 -40.82 -18.21
C THR A 473 -11.55 -39.35 -17.83
N PHE A 474 -10.90 -39.03 -16.71
CA PHE A 474 -10.77 -37.65 -16.25
C PHE A 474 -9.79 -36.86 -17.13
N PRO A 475 -9.95 -35.52 -17.22
CA PRO A 475 -8.95 -34.64 -17.83
C PRO A 475 -7.58 -34.84 -17.19
N LYS A 476 -6.52 -34.55 -17.94
CA LYS A 476 -5.14 -34.56 -17.42
C LYS A 476 -4.96 -33.51 -16.33
N SER A 477 -5.55 -32.33 -16.51
CA SER A 477 -5.50 -31.21 -15.57
C SER A 477 -6.84 -30.53 -15.39
N ILE A 478 -7.10 -30.10 -14.15
CA ILE A 478 -8.23 -29.25 -13.77
C ILE A 478 -7.66 -28.07 -12.99
N GLU A 479 -7.83 -26.85 -13.51
CA GLU A 479 -7.32 -25.64 -12.86
C GLU A 479 -8.17 -25.25 -11.63
N GLY A 480 -9.47 -25.52 -11.66
CA GLY A 480 -10.40 -25.32 -10.54
C GLY A 480 -10.58 -26.55 -9.66
N ASN A 481 -11.81 -26.74 -9.17
CA ASN A 481 -12.15 -27.79 -8.22
C ASN A 481 -12.63 -29.06 -8.92
N LEU A 482 -12.44 -30.23 -8.31
CA LEU A 482 -13.04 -31.50 -8.73
C LEU A 482 -14.00 -32.01 -7.65
N TYR A 483 -15.29 -32.08 -8.00
CA TYR A 483 -16.35 -32.51 -7.09
C TYR A 483 -16.86 -33.91 -7.45
N LEU A 484 -16.68 -34.86 -6.53
CA LEU A 484 -17.08 -36.26 -6.64
C LEU A 484 -17.78 -36.72 -5.33
N SER A 485 -18.61 -35.86 -4.76
CA SER A 485 -19.10 -36.02 -3.39
C SER A 485 -19.98 -37.25 -3.15
N SER A 486 -20.64 -37.84 -4.16
CA SER A 486 -21.42 -39.09 -4.01
C SER A 486 -20.66 -40.37 -4.32
N LEU A 487 -19.38 -40.29 -4.68
CA LEU A 487 -18.58 -41.47 -4.97
C LEU A 487 -18.32 -42.25 -3.68
N THR A 488 -18.75 -43.51 -3.60
CA THR A 488 -18.64 -44.33 -2.38
C THR A 488 -17.46 -45.30 -2.40
N SER A 489 -16.86 -45.52 -3.58
CA SER A 489 -15.72 -46.40 -3.84
C SER A 489 -14.76 -45.75 -4.84
N ALA A 490 -13.45 -45.90 -4.61
CA ALA A 490 -12.40 -45.44 -5.53
C ALA A 490 -12.01 -46.50 -6.59
N GLN A 491 -12.78 -47.59 -6.69
CA GLN A 491 -12.57 -48.59 -7.74
C GLN A 491 -12.66 -47.94 -9.13
N ASP A 492 -11.67 -48.22 -9.99
CA ASP A 492 -11.52 -47.69 -11.35
C ASP A 492 -11.32 -46.15 -11.42
N LEU A 493 -11.14 -45.48 -10.29
CA LEU A 493 -10.90 -44.03 -10.22
C LEU A 493 -9.45 -43.70 -10.56
N THR A 494 -9.22 -43.03 -11.69
CA THR A 494 -7.94 -42.39 -12.03
C THR A 494 -8.13 -40.88 -12.02
N LEU A 495 -7.60 -40.20 -11.00
CA LEU A 495 -7.70 -38.75 -10.85
C LEU A 495 -6.77 -38.01 -11.83
N PRO A 496 -7.05 -36.72 -12.13
CA PRO A 496 -6.15 -35.85 -12.89
C PRO A 496 -4.74 -35.80 -12.28
N GLU A 497 -3.73 -35.53 -13.10
CA GLU A 497 -2.34 -35.34 -12.63
C GLU A 497 -2.21 -34.10 -11.73
N SER A 498 -2.99 -33.06 -12.01
CA SER A 498 -3.01 -31.82 -11.23
C SER A 498 -4.44 -31.30 -11.01
N ILE A 499 -4.72 -30.88 -9.78
CA ILE A 499 -5.95 -30.17 -9.39
C ILE A 499 -5.55 -28.87 -8.71
N GLY A 500 -5.81 -27.74 -9.36
CA GLY A 500 -5.44 -26.41 -8.85
C GLY A 500 -6.30 -25.96 -7.66
N GLY A 501 -7.56 -26.39 -7.61
CA GLY A 501 -8.50 -26.11 -6.53
C GLY A 501 -8.64 -27.26 -5.53
N TYR A 502 -9.88 -27.51 -5.14
CA TYR A 502 -10.30 -28.49 -4.14
C TYR A 502 -10.59 -29.86 -4.75
N LEU A 503 -10.37 -30.93 -3.98
CA LEU A 503 -10.83 -32.28 -4.32
C LEU A 503 -11.83 -32.76 -3.27
N ASP A 504 -13.08 -32.97 -3.69
CA ASP A 504 -14.14 -33.50 -2.82
C ASP A 504 -14.43 -34.97 -3.11
N LEU A 505 -14.05 -35.83 -2.16
CA LEU A 505 -14.32 -37.27 -2.11
C LEU A 505 -15.00 -37.64 -0.79
N SER A 506 -15.83 -36.74 -0.25
CA SER A 506 -16.35 -36.80 1.11
C SER A 506 -17.17 -38.06 1.43
N SER A 507 -17.77 -38.73 0.45
CA SER A 507 -18.53 -39.99 0.66
C SER A 507 -17.72 -41.27 0.48
N LEU A 508 -16.43 -41.20 0.15
CA LEU A 508 -15.61 -42.42 0.06
C LEU A 508 -15.58 -43.12 1.43
N THR A 509 -15.92 -44.41 1.41
CA THR A 509 -15.96 -45.25 2.63
C THR A 509 -14.68 -46.07 2.81
N SER A 510 -13.88 -46.20 1.75
CA SER A 510 -12.58 -46.89 1.72
C SER A 510 -11.62 -46.15 0.78
N ALA A 511 -10.33 -46.15 1.11
CA ALA A 511 -9.26 -45.61 0.26
C ALA A 511 -8.66 -46.67 -0.69
N GLN A 512 -9.15 -47.91 -0.66
CA GLN A 512 -8.65 -48.97 -1.54
C GLN A 512 -8.78 -48.58 -3.02
N GLY A 513 -7.66 -48.62 -3.75
CA GLY A 513 -7.59 -48.25 -5.17
C GLY A 513 -7.47 -46.73 -5.42
N LEU A 514 -7.51 -45.89 -4.38
CA LEU A 514 -7.37 -44.44 -4.52
C LEU A 514 -5.91 -44.03 -4.72
N THR A 515 -5.62 -43.38 -5.84
CA THR A 515 -4.34 -42.69 -6.07
C THR A 515 -4.62 -41.19 -6.16
N LEU A 516 -4.13 -40.43 -5.17
CA LEU A 516 -4.27 -38.98 -5.14
C LEU A 516 -3.17 -38.29 -5.98
N PRO A 517 -3.43 -37.08 -6.52
CA PRO A 517 -2.41 -36.27 -7.18
C PRO A 517 -1.24 -35.93 -6.23
N GLU A 518 -0.05 -35.64 -6.78
CA GLU A 518 1.14 -35.30 -5.96
C GLU A 518 0.92 -34.04 -5.08
N SER A 519 0.09 -33.11 -5.57
CA SER A 519 -0.28 -31.88 -4.88
C SER A 519 -1.73 -31.50 -5.18
N ILE A 520 -2.40 -30.88 -4.19
CA ILE A 520 -3.72 -30.27 -4.33
C ILE A 520 -3.61 -28.82 -3.89
N GLY A 521 -3.96 -27.88 -4.77
CA GLY A 521 -3.80 -26.45 -4.49
C GLY A 521 -4.75 -25.92 -3.41
N GLY A 522 -5.92 -26.54 -3.25
CA GLY A 522 -6.89 -26.21 -2.21
C GLY A 522 -7.07 -27.32 -1.14
N TYR A 523 -8.25 -27.44 -0.54
CA TYR A 523 -8.63 -28.50 0.39
C TYR A 523 -8.80 -29.88 -0.26
N LEU A 524 -8.60 -30.92 0.55
CA LEU A 524 -8.93 -32.31 0.27
C LEU A 524 -9.97 -32.81 1.27
N SER A 525 -11.09 -33.31 0.77
CA SER A 525 -12.16 -33.88 1.60
C SER A 525 -12.24 -35.41 1.47
N LEU A 526 -12.02 -36.11 2.59
CA LEU A 526 -12.11 -37.56 2.73
C LEU A 526 -12.93 -37.92 3.99
N ASP A 527 -13.95 -37.12 4.27
CA ASP A 527 -14.60 -37.05 5.57
C ASP A 527 -15.26 -38.35 6.04
N SER A 528 -15.71 -39.22 5.13
CA SER A 528 -16.34 -40.51 5.46
C SER A 528 -15.36 -41.68 5.63
N LEU A 529 -14.06 -41.48 5.39
CA LEU A 529 -13.08 -42.54 5.62
C LEU A 529 -12.99 -42.87 7.11
N THR A 530 -13.27 -44.13 7.46
CA THR A 530 -13.17 -44.63 8.84
C THR A 530 -11.82 -45.27 9.13
N SER A 531 -11.03 -45.54 8.09
CA SER A 531 -9.69 -46.14 8.12
C SER A 531 -8.82 -45.52 7.02
N VAL A 532 -7.50 -45.49 7.25
CA VAL A 532 -6.48 -44.98 6.32
C VAL A 532 -5.69 -46.10 5.64
N HIS A 533 -6.19 -47.34 5.71
CA HIS A 533 -5.58 -48.46 4.99
C HIS A 533 -5.52 -48.16 3.50
N ASP A 534 -4.35 -48.39 2.89
CA ASP A 534 -4.04 -48.09 1.49
C ASP A 534 -4.10 -46.60 1.08
N LEU A 535 -4.23 -45.67 2.04
CA LEU A 535 -4.24 -44.23 1.76
C LEU A 535 -2.82 -43.65 1.76
N THR A 536 -2.43 -43.02 0.65
CA THR A 536 -1.25 -42.14 0.58
C THR A 536 -1.71 -40.71 0.32
N LEU A 537 -1.45 -39.80 1.27
CA LEU A 537 -1.80 -38.39 1.12
C LEU A 537 -0.74 -37.64 0.29
N PRO A 538 -1.11 -36.53 -0.39
CA PRO A 538 -0.17 -35.65 -1.07
C PRO A 538 0.89 -35.10 -0.12
N LYS A 539 2.07 -34.74 -0.64
CA LYS A 539 3.16 -34.15 0.17
C LYS A 539 2.74 -32.81 0.79
N SER A 540 1.94 -32.04 0.06
CA SER A 540 1.44 -30.72 0.48
C SER A 540 -0.01 -30.54 0.05
N ILE A 541 -0.78 -29.86 0.90
CA ILE A 541 -2.16 -29.45 0.63
C ILE A 541 -2.25 -27.95 0.88
N GLY A 542 -2.66 -27.16 -0.11
CA GLY A 542 -2.72 -25.70 0.03
C GLY A 542 -3.89 -25.23 0.92
N GLY A 543 -4.97 -26.01 1.01
CA GLY A 543 -6.14 -25.72 1.85
C GLY A 543 -6.28 -26.64 3.06
N ASN A 544 -7.53 -26.93 3.44
CA ASN A 544 -7.87 -27.78 4.58
C ASN A 544 -7.73 -29.28 4.25
N LEU A 545 -7.48 -30.12 5.25
CA LEU A 545 -7.57 -31.58 5.14
C LEU A 545 -8.68 -32.10 6.04
N TYR A 546 -9.68 -32.75 5.45
CA TYR A 546 -10.83 -33.28 6.17
C TYR A 546 -10.80 -34.82 6.25
N LEU A 547 -10.65 -35.33 7.47
CA LEU A 547 -10.63 -36.76 7.82
C LEU A 547 -11.53 -37.00 9.05
N SER A 548 -12.72 -36.38 9.07
CA SER A 548 -13.50 -36.24 10.30
C SER A 548 -14.02 -37.56 10.87
N SER A 549 -14.27 -38.59 10.04
CA SER A 549 -14.76 -39.90 10.49
C SER A 549 -13.67 -40.88 10.91
N LEU A 550 -12.40 -40.50 10.78
CA LEU A 550 -11.30 -41.38 11.14
C LEU A 550 -11.26 -41.64 12.65
N THR A 551 -11.29 -42.91 13.05
CA THR A 551 -11.33 -43.29 14.49
C THR A 551 -9.96 -43.61 15.08
N SER A 552 -8.97 -43.92 14.23
CA SER A 552 -7.58 -44.24 14.59
C SER A 552 -6.59 -43.61 13.59
N ALA A 553 -5.46 -43.11 14.10
CA ALA A 553 -4.39 -42.53 13.28
C ALA A 553 -3.29 -43.54 12.92
N GLN A 554 -3.45 -44.82 13.27
CA GLN A 554 -2.45 -45.84 13.00
C GLN A 554 -2.24 -46.01 11.49
N GLY A 555 -1.00 -45.83 11.02
CA GLY A 555 -0.64 -45.91 9.60
C GLY A 555 -0.90 -44.63 8.80
N LEU A 556 -1.49 -43.58 9.42
CA LEU A 556 -1.68 -42.29 8.78
C LEU A 556 -0.36 -41.53 8.68
N THR A 557 0.06 -41.21 7.46
CA THR A 557 1.12 -40.24 7.22
C THR A 557 0.48 -38.95 6.71
N LEU A 558 0.53 -37.90 7.53
CA LEU A 558 0.02 -36.58 7.14
C LEU A 558 1.00 -35.86 6.19
N PRO A 559 0.51 -34.90 5.38
CA PRO A 559 1.36 -34.04 4.55
C PRO A 559 2.42 -33.31 5.38
N GLU A 560 3.55 -32.95 4.76
CA GLU A 560 4.59 -32.13 5.40
C GLU A 560 4.04 -30.74 5.76
N SER A 561 3.19 -30.18 4.89
CA SER A 561 2.53 -28.89 5.07
C SER A 561 1.04 -28.92 4.70
N ILE A 562 0.24 -28.22 5.52
CA ILE A 562 -1.19 -27.96 5.26
C ILE A 562 -1.40 -26.44 5.37
N GLY A 563 -1.74 -25.79 4.25
CA GLY A 563 -1.95 -24.33 4.24
C GLY A 563 -3.20 -23.90 5.03
N GLY A 564 -4.21 -24.78 5.13
CA GLY A 564 -5.41 -24.58 5.92
C GLY A 564 -5.40 -25.28 7.28
N SER A 565 -6.55 -25.83 7.66
CA SER A 565 -6.82 -26.54 8.91
C SER A 565 -6.89 -28.06 8.71
N LEU A 566 -6.57 -28.81 9.75
CA LEU A 566 -6.66 -30.28 9.79
C LEU A 566 -7.86 -30.70 10.65
N TYR A 567 -8.76 -31.51 10.11
CA TYR A 567 -9.96 -31.99 10.80
C TYR A 567 -9.88 -33.50 11.08
N LEU A 568 -9.78 -33.87 12.36
CA LEU A 568 -9.69 -35.26 12.85
C LEU A 568 -10.72 -35.47 13.97
N ARG A 569 -11.99 -35.11 13.71
CA ARG A 569 -13.00 -34.94 14.75
C ARG A 569 -13.31 -36.21 15.55
N ASN A 570 -13.42 -37.36 14.88
CA ASN A 570 -13.78 -38.64 15.50
C ASN A 570 -12.58 -39.46 15.99
N LEU A 571 -11.38 -38.90 15.95
CA LEU A 571 -10.18 -39.61 16.40
C LEU A 571 -10.26 -39.89 17.91
N THR A 572 -10.16 -41.17 18.30
CA THR A 572 -10.33 -41.60 19.70
C THR A 572 -9.01 -41.88 20.42
N SER A 573 -7.89 -41.93 19.68
CA SER A 573 -6.55 -42.10 20.24
C SER A 573 -5.52 -41.33 19.41
N ALA A 574 -4.57 -40.67 20.09
CA ALA A 574 -3.44 -39.98 19.46
C ALA A 574 -2.28 -40.94 19.10
N GLN A 575 -2.41 -42.23 19.41
CA GLN A 575 -1.37 -43.22 19.15
C GLN A 575 -1.08 -43.32 17.65
N GLY A 576 0.20 -43.17 17.29
CA GLY A 576 0.66 -43.20 15.89
C GLY A 576 0.49 -41.89 15.13
N LEU A 577 -0.18 -40.88 15.69
CA LEU A 577 -0.38 -39.59 15.03
C LEU A 577 0.92 -38.75 15.03
N THR A 578 1.39 -38.42 13.83
CA THR A 578 2.45 -37.45 13.61
C THR A 578 1.87 -36.23 12.92
N LEU A 579 1.98 -35.05 13.54
CA LEU A 579 1.44 -33.81 12.99
C LEU A 579 2.41 -33.24 11.92
N PRO A 580 1.89 -32.49 10.93
CA PRO A 580 2.69 -31.79 9.92
C PRO A 580 3.75 -30.86 10.54
N GLU A 581 4.77 -30.50 9.76
CA GLU A 581 5.75 -29.49 10.19
C GLU A 581 5.12 -28.11 10.28
N SER A 582 4.22 -27.79 9.34
CA SER A 582 3.52 -26.52 9.26
C SER A 582 2.03 -26.71 8.99
N ILE A 583 1.21 -25.97 9.74
CA ILE A 583 -0.22 -25.82 9.52
C ILE A 583 -0.54 -24.34 9.52
N GLY A 584 -1.22 -23.81 8.49
CA GLY A 584 -1.61 -22.41 8.45
C GLY A 584 -2.75 -22.11 9.43
N GLY A 585 -3.80 -22.93 9.42
CA GLY A 585 -4.99 -22.82 10.28
C GLY A 585 -4.90 -23.59 11.60
N PHE A 586 -5.97 -24.33 11.94
CA PHE A 586 -6.13 -25.02 13.22
C PHE A 586 -6.17 -26.55 13.05
N ILE A 587 -5.90 -27.28 14.13
CA ILE A 587 -6.07 -28.73 14.22
C ILE A 587 -7.28 -28.99 15.09
N TYR A 588 -8.35 -29.51 14.48
CA TYR A 588 -9.61 -29.79 15.15
C TYR A 588 -9.70 -31.26 15.55
N ILE A 589 -9.61 -31.54 16.83
CA ILE A 589 -9.74 -32.89 17.38
C ILE A 589 -10.74 -32.88 18.53
N LYS A 590 -11.92 -33.49 18.32
CA LYS A 590 -13.03 -33.39 19.27
C LYS A 590 -13.07 -34.55 20.27
N ASN A 591 -12.86 -35.77 19.79
CA ASN A 591 -13.10 -36.98 20.59
C ASN A 591 -11.84 -37.53 21.30
N LEU A 592 -10.69 -36.85 21.25
CA LEU A 592 -9.53 -37.23 22.04
C LEU A 592 -9.70 -36.83 23.51
N ASP A 593 -9.19 -37.66 24.41
CA ASP A 593 -9.09 -37.30 25.80
C ASP A 593 -8.09 -36.15 26.02
N ARG A 594 -8.30 -35.40 27.11
CA ARG A 594 -7.49 -34.23 27.43
C ARG A 594 -5.99 -34.53 27.57
N LEU A 595 -5.62 -35.68 28.12
CA LEU A 595 -4.20 -36.03 28.30
C LEU A 595 -3.52 -36.28 26.96
N SER A 596 -4.22 -36.90 26.01
CA SER A 596 -3.75 -37.06 24.63
C SER A 596 -3.53 -35.71 23.93
N VAL A 597 -4.43 -34.74 24.14
CA VAL A 597 -4.27 -33.39 23.57
C VAL A 597 -3.09 -32.66 24.20
N GLU A 598 -2.96 -32.67 25.53
CA GLU A 598 -1.83 -32.07 26.24
C GLU A 598 -0.49 -32.71 25.82
N PHE A 599 -0.49 -34.03 25.58
CA PHE A 599 0.67 -34.73 25.04
C PHE A 599 1.06 -34.22 23.65
N LEU A 600 0.11 -34.04 22.73
CA LEU A 600 0.38 -33.49 21.39
C LEU A 600 0.91 -32.06 21.46
N GLN A 601 0.31 -31.20 22.29
CA GLN A 601 0.78 -29.82 22.49
C GLN A 601 2.21 -29.77 23.03
N LYS A 602 2.57 -30.68 23.95
CA LYS A 602 3.94 -30.78 24.48
C LYS A 602 4.93 -31.34 23.46
N LYS A 603 4.49 -32.30 22.63
CA LYS A 603 5.33 -32.93 21.60
C LYS A 603 5.60 -31.99 20.43
N TYR A 604 4.64 -31.15 20.07
CA TYR A 604 4.70 -30.18 18.96
C TYR A 604 4.45 -28.75 19.46
N PRO A 605 5.41 -28.16 20.20
CA PRO A 605 5.23 -26.84 20.82
C PRO A 605 4.94 -25.73 19.81
N GLN A 606 5.45 -25.84 18.58
CA GLN A 606 5.22 -24.90 17.48
C GLN A 606 3.76 -24.90 16.99
N LEU A 607 3.00 -25.97 17.25
CA LEU A 607 1.58 -26.10 16.89
C LEU A 607 0.65 -26.04 18.11
N ALA A 608 1.18 -25.88 19.32
CA ALA A 608 0.40 -26.02 20.55
C ALA A 608 -0.81 -25.09 20.60
N THR A 609 -0.65 -23.83 20.16
CA THR A 609 -1.73 -22.82 20.09
C THR A 609 -2.74 -23.07 18.96
N LYS A 610 -2.43 -24.00 18.05
CA LYS A 610 -3.27 -24.35 16.91
C LYS A 610 -4.11 -25.61 17.16
N ILE A 611 -3.85 -26.37 18.23
CA ILE A 611 -4.59 -27.58 18.57
C ILE A 611 -5.83 -27.22 19.40
N TYR A 612 -7.01 -27.41 18.82
CA TYR A 612 -8.31 -27.14 19.46
C TYR A 612 -9.04 -28.44 19.77
N TYR A 613 -9.51 -28.53 21.02
CA TYR A 613 -10.44 -29.54 21.49
C TYR A 613 -11.71 -28.84 22.02
N TYR A 614 -12.88 -29.42 21.73
CA TYR A 614 -14.19 -28.92 22.18
C TYR A 614 -14.94 -30.00 22.94
#